data_AF-D2ZRD0-F1
#
_entry.id   AF-D2ZRD0-F1
#
_cell.length_a   1.000
_cell.length_b   1.000
_cell.length_c   1.000
_cell.angle_alpha   90.00
_cell.angle_beta   90.00
_cell.angle_gamma   90.00
#
_symmetry.space_group_name_H-M   'P 1'
#
loop_
_entity.id
_entity.type
_entity.pdbx_description
1 polymer ?
#
loop_
_entity_poly.entity_id
_entity_poly.type
_entity_poly.pdbx_seq_one_letter_code
_entity_poly.pdbx_strand_id
1 'polypeptide(L)'
;MKYNIKTIYLAGGCFWEVEAYISRLNGVIQTETGYANGITHDPTYEKVAAGKTKHVECVKVNYNTYETTLEEILKEFLKIIKKPAKPQHKLGIYWHESKDAKTVLKFLKQSEPKLPVEANFLRGFYLAEEKYQKYLDKHPEINSDIEIKMNPSDNLTLLSYQVTKLAMNEAAFSGKYADFDEEGVYVDITNNEELFSSKDKIKTNSGYACFSKAIDENAIDKLRDFSYGMVRLETRTSKSGIHLGYKRRDYYEINSAALKFIYK
;
A
#
# COMPACT_ATOMS: atom_id res chain seq x y z
N MET A 1 7.89 -9.58 -16.12
CA MET A 1 7.52 -8.18 -16.40
C MET A 1 7.95 -7.34 -15.20
N LYS A 2 8.70 -6.26 -15.40
CA LYS A 2 9.02 -5.31 -14.30
C LYS A 2 7.74 -4.57 -13.93
N TYR A 3 7.35 -4.62 -12.66
CA TYR A 3 6.12 -4.01 -12.16
C TYR A 3 6.13 -2.50 -12.40
N ASN A 4 5.02 -1.98 -12.89
CA ASN A 4 4.84 -0.58 -13.25
C ASN A 4 4.34 0.21 -12.02
N ILE A 5 5.05 0.05 -10.90
CA ILE A 5 4.76 0.76 -9.65
C ILE A 5 5.59 2.02 -9.61
N LYS A 6 4.93 3.15 -9.38
CA LYS A 6 5.57 4.46 -9.22
C LYS A 6 5.32 5.02 -7.84
N THR A 7 6.15 5.99 -7.46
CA THR A 7 6.07 6.67 -6.16
C THR A 7 6.02 8.18 -6.39
N ILE A 8 5.07 8.85 -5.74
CA ILE A 8 4.99 10.30 -5.65
C ILE A 8 4.83 10.71 -4.18
N TYR A 9 5.23 11.93 -3.83
CA TYR A 9 5.15 12.45 -2.46
C TYR A 9 4.29 13.72 -2.46
N LEU A 10 3.24 13.72 -1.65
CA LEU A 10 2.19 14.75 -1.66
C LEU A 10 2.10 15.41 -0.28
N ALA A 11 2.39 16.71 -0.21
CA ALA A 11 2.23 17.54 0.98
C ALA A 11 1.01 18.46 0.78
N GLY A 12 -0.08 18.17 1.49
CA GLY A 12 -1.39 18.81 1.24
C GLY A 12 -1.98 19.55 2.42
N GLY A 13 -1.23 19.73 3.51
CA GLY A 13 -1.76 20.14 4.81
C GLY A 13 -1.48 19.08 5.86
N CYS A 14 -2.45 18.85 6.76
CA CYS A 14 -2.36 17.77 7.74
C CYS A 14 -2.28 16.42 7.00
N PHE A 15 -1.19 15.70 7.17
CA PHE A 15 -0.98 14.42 6.46
C PHE A 15 -1.97 13.31 6.85
N TRP A 16 -2.68 13.43 7.98
CA TRP A 16 -3.70 12.45 8.38
C TRP A 16 -4.88 12.43 7.41
N GLU A 17 -5.34 13.61 7.02
CA GLU A 17 -6.46 13.76 6.09
C GLU A 17 -6.04 13.42 4.66
N VAL A 18 -4.85 13.87 4.26
CA VAL A 18 -4.28 13.55 2.95
C VAL A 18 -4.10 12.04 2.80
N GLU A 19 -3.53 11.37 3.80
CA GLU A 19 -3.34 9.92 3.77
C GLU A 19 -4.68 9.18 3.68
N ALA A 20 -5.63 9.56 4.53
CA ALA A 20 -6.94 8.92 4.56
C ALA A 20 -7.64 9.02 3.20
N TYR A 21 -7.60 10.19 2.55
CA TYR A 21 -8.22 10.34 1.25
C TYR A 21 -7.45 9.59 0.14
N ILE A 22 -6.14 9.82 0.02
CA ILE A 22 -5.33 9.29 -1.09
C ILE A 22 -5.23 7.77 -1.04
N SER A 23 -5.13 7.17 0.15
CA SER A 23 -5.03 5.72 0.30
C SER A 23 -6.22 4.93 -0.24
N ARG A 24 -7.35 5.61 -0.48
CA ARG A 24 -8.60 5.00 -0.99
C ARG A 24 -8.80 5.19 -2.50
N LEU A 25 -7.87 5.88 -3.17
CA LEU A 25 -7.95 6.06 -4.63
C LEU A 25 -7.66 4.75 -5.35
N ASN A 26 -8.39 4.49 -6.43
CA ASN A 26 -8.15 3.33 -7.28
C ASN A 26 -6.70 3.33 -7.79
N GLY A 27 -6.03 2.18 -7.74
CA GLY A 27 -4.64 2.04 -8.16
C GLY A 27 -3.61 2.57 -7.16
N VAL A 28 -4.01 3.20 -6.05
CA VAL A 28 -3.09 3.47 -4.93
C VAL A 28 -2.90 2.18 -4.14
N ILE A 29 -1.63 1.82 -3.94
CA ILE A 29 -1.22 0.55 -3.36
C ILE A 29 -0.84 0.71 -1.88
N GLN A 30 -0.08 1.75 -1.57
CA GLN A 30 0.39 2.00 -0.21
C GLN A 30 0.57 3.50 -0.01
N THR A 31 0.28 3.94 1.21
CA THR A 31 0.62 5.27 1.69
C THR A 31 1.43 5.18 2.97
N GLU A 32 2.33 6.13 3.16
CA GLU A 32 3.08 6.31 4.40
C GLU A 32 3.18 7.81 4.71
N THR A 33 2.87 8.21 5.94
CA THR A 33 3.03 9.61 6.39
C THR A 33 4.47 9.87 6.84
N GLY A 34 4.93 11.09 6.64
CA GLY A 34 6.29 11.49 6.99
C GLY A 34 6.59 12.96 6.79
N TYR A 35 7.87 13.28 6.86
CA TYR A 35 8.42 14.64 6.87
C TYR A 35 9.39 14.81 5.71
N ALA A 36 9.05 15.69 4.77
CA ALA A 36 9.82 15.88 3.56
C ALA A 36 10.62 17.18 3.55
N ASN A 37 11.80 17.14 2.90
CA ASN A 37 12.54 18.29 2.38
C ASN A 37 12.97 19.39 3.38
N GLY A 38 12.96 19.12 4.68
CA GLY A 38 13.50 20.02 5.69
C GLY A 38 15.03 20.02 5.80
N ILE A 39 15.53 20.73 6.81
CA ILE A 39 16.96 21.05 6.98
C ILE A 39 17.61 20.35 8.17
N THR A 40 16.84 19.64 8.99
CA THR A 40 17.36 18.87 10.13
C THR A 40 17.33 17.38 9.84
N HIS A 41 18.24 16.63 10.46
CA HIS A 41 18.19 15.18 10.48
C HIS A 41 17.17 14.67 11.49
N ASP A 42 16.57 13.52 11.19
CA ASP A 42 15.66 12.75 12.06
C ASP A 42 14.64 13.59 12.86
N PRO A 43 13.71 14.27 12.15
CA PRO A 43 12.72 15.13 12.78
C PRO A 43 11.62 14.30 13.48
N THR A 44 11.17 14.75 14.65
CA THR A 44 9.94 14.24 15.30
C THR A 44 8.76 15.14 14.98
N TYR A 45 7.55 14.63 15.15
CA TYR A 45 6.32 15.42 14.93
C TYR A 45 6.36 16.77 15.66
N GLU A 46 6.75 16.78 16.94
CA GLU A 46 6.78 17.99 17.76
C GLU A 46 7.77 19.02 17.21
N LYS A 47 8.92 18.57 16.70
CA LYS A 47 9.93 19.44 16.09
C LYS A 47 9.45 20.00 14.75
N VAL A 48 8.74 19.20 13.94
CA VAL A 48 8.14 19.66 12.68
C VAL A 48 7.01 20.66 12.94
N ALA A 49 6.12 20.35 13.88
CA ALA A 49 5.03 21.23 14.28
C ALA A 49 5.52 22.56 14.85
N ALA A 50 6.69 22.57 15.51
CA ALA A 50 7.37 23.79 15.97
C ALA A 50 7.97 24.64 14.84
N GLY A 51 8.01 24.14 13.60
CA GLY A 51 8.35 24.90 12.39
C GLY A 51 9.84 25.15 12.12
N LYS A 52 10.73 24.90 13.10
CA LYS A 52 12.17 25.18 12.98
C LYS A 52 12.91 24.24 12.03
N THR A 53 12.39 23.03 11.82
CA THR A 53 13.05 22.01 10.99
C THR A 53 12.86 22.23 9.49
N LYS A 54 11.90 23.09 9.11
CA LYS A 54 11.46 23.33 7.73
C LYS A 54 11.02 22.10 6.95
N HIS A 55 10.85 20.94 7.61
CA HIS A 55 10.17 19.81 7.00
C HIS A 55 8.70 20.15 6.79
N VAL A 56 8.10 19.53 5.78
CA VAL A 56 6.66 19.58 5.54
C VAL A 56 6.05 18.22 5.83
N GLU A 57 4.85 18.21 6.40
CA GLU A 57 4.06 16.98 6.49
C GLU A 57 3.73 16.50 5.07
N CYS A 58 4.01 15.22 4.81
CA CYS A 58 3.97 14.66 3.47
C CYS A 58 3.52 13.20 3.50
N VAL A 59 2.80 12.78 2.46
CA VAL A 59 2.39 11.40 2.24
C VAL A 59 3.16 10.84 1.06
N LYS A 60 3.91 9.77 1.29
CA LYS A 60 4.49 8.93 0.23
C LYS A 60 3.37 8.05 -0.32
N VAL A 61 3.22 8.02 -1.64
CA VAL A 61 2.14 7.31 -2.33
C VAL A 61 2.74 6.39 -3.38
N ASN A 62 2.57 5.08 -3.18
CA ASN A 62 2.90 4.05 -4.15
C ASN A 62 1.64 3.69 -4.94
N TYR A 63 1.73 3.67 -6.28
CA TYR A 63 0.57 3.41 -7.13
C TYR A 63 0.92 2.57 -8.37
N ASN A 64 -0.06 1.81 -8.86
CA ASN A 64 0.04 0.97 -10.03
C ASN A 64 -0.31 1.76 -11.30
N THR A 65 0.65 1.93 -12.22
CA THR A 65 0.41 2.72 -13.43
C THR A 65 -0.50 2.05 -14.46
N TYR A 66 -0.95 0.82 -14.22
CA TYR A 66 -1.98 0.15 -15.03
C TYR A 66 -3.40 0.46 -14.56
N GLU A 67 -3.57 0.82 -13.27
CA GLU A 67 -4.88 1.09 -12.67
C GLU A 67 -5.16 2.58 -12.51
N THR A 68 -4.11 3.40 -12.38
CA THR A 68 -4.23 4.86 -12.33
C THR A 68 -2.99 5.54 -12.92
N THR A 69 -3.12 6.81 -13.29
CA THR A 69 -2.05 7.65 -13.80
C THR A 69 -1.60 8.69 -12.77
N LEU A 70 -0.39 9.23 -12.95
CA LEU A 70 0.07 10.35 -12.13
C LEU A 70 -0.90 11.54 -12.21
N GLU A 71 -1.42 11.86 -13.39
CA GLU A 71 -2.36 12.98 -13.58
C GLU A 71 -3.68 12.77 -12.82
N GLU A 72 -4.19 11.54 -12.76
CA GLU A 72 -5.38 11.21 -11.97
C GLU A 72 -5.14 11.39 -10.47
N ILE A 73 -4.03 10.86 -9.94
CA ILE A 73 -3.66 11.06 -8.53
C ILE A 73 -3.52 12.55 -8.20
N LEU A 74 -2.84 13.32 -9.05
CA LEU A 74 -2.68 14.76 -8.85
C LEU A 74 -4.02 15.51 -8.92
N LYS A 75 -4.94 15.08 -9.79
CA LYS A 75 -6.30 15.65 -9.89
C LYS A 75 -7.09 15.41 -8.62
N GLU A 76 -7.06 14.21 -8.07
CA GLU A 76 -7.72 13.89 -6.79
C GLU A 76 -7.06 14.65 -5.63
N PHE A 77 -5.73 14.73 -5.62
CA PHE A 77 -4.99 15.52 -4.63
C PHE A 77 -5.37 17.00 -4.64
N LEU A 78 -5.51 17.63 -5.81
CA LEU A 78 -5.91 19.04 -5.90
C LEU A 78 -7.32 19.33 -5.34
N LYS A 79 -8.23 18.33 -5.30
CA LYS A 79 -9.58 18.51 -4.74
C LYS A 79 -9.58 18.68 -3.22
N ILE A 80 -8.58 18.09 -2.55
CA ILE A 80 -8.55 18.04 -1.08
C ILE A 80 -7.66 19.10 -0.45
N ILE A 81 -6.72 19.67 -1.21
CA ILE A 81 -5.82 20.69 -0.67
C ILE A 81 -6.51 22.05 -0.61
N LYS A 82 -6.29 22.75 0.50
CA LYS A 82 -6.74 24.13 0.71
C LYS A 82 -5.53 25.02 0.94
N LYS A 83 -5.67 26.33 0.71
CA LYS A 83 -4.60 27.30 1.00
C LYS A 83 -4.22 27.18 2.49
N PRO A 84 -2.96 26.88 2.82
CA PRO A 84 -2.61 26.54 4.18
C PRO A 84 -2.58 27.77 5.09
N ALA A 85 -3.12 27.63 6.30
CA ALA A 85 -3.10 28.66 7.34
C ALA A 85 -1.78 28.68 8.14
N LYS A 86 -0.99 27.60 8.10
CA LYS A 86 0.23 27.41 8.89
C LYS A 86 1.46 27.10 8.03
N PRO A 87 2.68 27.53 8.42
CA PRO A 87 3.90 27.31 7.62
C PRO A 87 4.32 25.86 7.39
N GLN A 88 3.98 24.93 8.28
CA GLN A 88 4.26 23.49 8.15
C GLN A 88 3.30 22.76 7.20
N HIS A 89 2.13 23.36 6.92
CA HIS A 89 1.11 22.83 6.00
C HIS A 89 1.37 23.28 4.56
N LYS A 90 2.61 23.59 4.19
CA LYS A 90 2.94 23.99 2.82
C LYS A 90 2.47 22.93 1.84
N LEU A 91 1.95 23.42 0.72
CA LEU A 91 1.54 22.56 -0.38
C LEU A 91 2.78 22.18 -1.18
N GLY A 92 2.95 20.88 -1.44
CA GLY A 92 4.13 20.35 -2.11
C GLY A 92 3.84 19.08 -2.89
N ILE A 93 4.49 18.94 -4.04
CA ILE A 93 4.55 17.69 -4.82
C ILE A 93 6.02 17.40 -5.08
N TYR A 94 6.48 16.23 -4.64
CA TYR A 94 7.88 15.82 -4.75
C TYR A 94 8.04 14.49 -5.46
N TRP A 95 9.13 14.35 -6.21
CA TRP A 95 9.43 13.17 -7.04
C TRP A 95 10.92 12.81 -6.97
N HIS A 96 11.25 11.56 -7.29
CA HIS A 96 12.64 11.13 -7.51
C HIS A 96 13.03 11.16 -8.99
N GLU A 97 12.09 10.82 -9.89
CA GLU A 97 12.40 10.70 -11.31
C GLU A 97 12.17 12.00 -12.09
N SER A 98 13.12 12.36 -12.95
CA SER A 98 13.02 13.55 -13.82
C SER A 98 11.86 13.48 -14.83
N LYS A 99 11.36 12.27 -15.14
CA LYS A 99 10.20 12.07 -16.01
C LYS A 99 8.91 12.56 -15.35
N ASP A 100 8.74 12.32 -14.06
CA ASP A 100 7.55 12.75 -13.32
C ASP A 100 7.51 14.27 -13.17
N ALA A 101 8.69 14.93 -13.09
CA ALA A 101 8.81 16.39 -13.08
C ALA A 101 8.05 17.06 -14.23
N LYS A 102 8.20 16.55 -15.46
CA LYS A 102 7.53 17.10 -16.65
C LYS A 102 6.02 17.01 -16.53
N THR A 103 5.51 15.87 -16.08
CA THR A 103 4.08 15.65 -15.87
C THR A 103 3.53 16.57 -14.79
N VAL A 104 4.18 16.64 -13.63
CA VAL A 104 3.75 17.50 -12.50
C VAL A 104 3.72 18.97 -12.90
N LEU A 105 4.80 19.48 -13.49
CA LEU A 105 4.91 20.90 -13.87
C LEU A 105 3.90 21.28 -14.96
N LYS A 106 3.68 20.40 -15.94
CA LYS A 106 2.66 20.60 -16.97
C LYS A 106 1.26 20.61 -16.35
N PHE A 107 0.97 19.64 -15.49
CA PHE A 107 -0.30 19.52 -14.80
C PHE A 107 -0.62 20.79 -13.99
N LEU A 108 0.27 21.20 -13.08
CA LEU A 108 0.07 22.41 -12.26
C LEU A 108 -0.09 23.69 -13.09
N LYS A 109 0.60 23.80 -14.23
CA LYS A 109 0.43 24.92 -15.16
C LYS A 109 -0.98 24.97 -15.76
N GLN A 110 -1.64 23.82 -15.92
CA GLN A 110 -2.96 23.71 -16.53
C GLN A 110 -4.11 23.66 -15.51
N SER A 111 -3.84 23.26 -14.25
CA SER A 111 -4.85 23.15 -13.20
C SER A 111 -5.35 24.50 -12.70
N GLU A 112 -6.62 24.53 -12.28
CA GLU A 112 -7.25 25.64 -11.54
C GLU A 112 -7.96 25.09 -10.30
N PRO A 113 -7.99 25.83 -9.17
CA PRO A 113 -7.40 27.15 -8.97
C PRO A 113 -5.85 27.12 -8.85
N LYS A 114 -5.19 28.25 -9.17
CA LYS A 114 -3.75 28.42 -8.91
C LYS A 114 -3.41 28.46 -7.42
N LEU A 115 -3.08 27.30 -6.86
CA LEU A 115 -2.56 27.15 -5.51
C LEU A 115 -1.02 27.27 -5.47
N PRO A 116 -0.43 27.78 -4.37
CA PRO A 116 1.02 27.92 -4.23
C PRO A 116 1.69 26.58 -3.88
N VAL A 117 1.59 25.62 -4.79
CA VAL A 117 2.16 24.28 -4.64
C VAL A 117 3.64 24.31 -5.04
N GLU A 118 4.53 23.97 -4.10
CA GLU A 118 5.94 23.74 -4.40
C GLU A 118 6.09 22.43 -5.20
N ALA A 119 6.83 22.45 -6.31
CA ALA A 119 7.02 21.27 -7.15
C ALA A 119 8.51 21.07 -7.45
N ASN A 120 9.16 20.17 -6.73
CA ASN A 120 10.61 19.97 -6.75
C ASN A 120 11.02 18.51 -6.56
N PHE A 121 12.30 18.18 -6.79
CA PHE A 121 12.83 16.86 -6.41
C PHE A 121 12.74 16.61 -4.91
N LEU A 122 12.48 15.36 -4.53
CA LEU A 122 12.58 14.92 -3.14
C LEU A 122 14.06 14.84 -2.74
N ARG A 123 14.47 15.66 -1.77
CA ARG A 123 15.81 15.66 -1.17
C ARG A 123 15.90 14.67 -0.01
N GLY A 124 14.82 14.48 0.72
CA GLY A 124 14.74 13.52 1.83
C GLY A 124 13.32 13.39 2.36
N PHE A 125 13.00 12.20 2.85
CA PHE A 125 11.74 11.84 3.49
C PHE A 125 12.05 11.01 4.73
N TYR A 126 11.57 11.47 5.89
CA TYR A 126 11.66 10.75 7.15
C TYR A 126 10.27 10.20 7.48
N LEU A 127 10.19 8.90 7.76
CA LEU A 127 8.93 8.26 8.15
C LEU A 127 8.43 8.88 9.46
N ALA A 128 7.14 9.23 9.53
CA ALA A 128 6.54 9.67 10.78
C ALA A 128 6.39 8.49 11.75
N GLU A 129 6.31 8.79 13.05
CA GLU A 129 6.16 7.79 14.10
C GLU A 129 4.93 6.88 13.85
N GLU A 130 5.02 5.60 14.22
CA GLU A 130 3.98 4.57 13.98
C GLU A 130 2.58 4.97 14.43
N LYS A 131 2.48 5.78 15.50
CA LYS A 131 1.20 6.29 16.00
C LYS A 131 0.49 7.20 14.99
N TYR A 132 1.21 7.84 14.06
CA TYR A 132 0.65 8.74 13.05
C TYR A 132 0.37 8.07 11.70
N GLN A 133 0.88 6.86 11.48
CA GLN A 133 0.53 6.07 10.30
C GLN A 133 -0.93 5.64 10.37
N LYS A 134 -1.71 5.88 9.31
CA LYS A 134 -3.14 5.53 9.24
C LYS A 134 -3.94 6.12 10.40
N TYR A 135 -3.62 7.35 10.80
CA TYR A 135 -4.14 7.96 12.03
C TYR A 135 -5.68 8.00 12.07
N LEU A 136 -6.34 8.48 11.02
CA LEU A 136 -7.81 8.55 10.98
C LEU A 136 -8.48 7.17 10.88
N ASP A 137 -7.80 6.15 10.36
CA ASP A 137 -8.33 4.79 10.38
C ASP A 137 -8.30 4.18 11.79
N LYS A 138 -7.33 4.61 12.62
CA LYS A 138 -7.20 4.23 14.04
C LYS A 138 -8.10 5.07 14.96
N HIS A 139 -8.52 6.24 14.51
CA HIS A 139 -9.31 7.23 15.26
C HIS A 139 -10.58 7.66 14.51
N PRO A 140 -11.52 6.73 14.24
CA PRO A 140 -12.74 7.01 13.46
C PRO A 140 -13.68 8.02 14.11
N GLU A 141 -13.50 8.34 15.39
CA GLU A 141 -14.23 9.38 16.13
C GLU A 141 -13.88 10.80 15.68
N ILE A 142 -12.75 11.00 15.00
CA ILE A 142 -12.31 12.31 14.52
C ILE A 142 -13.06 12.64 13.23
N ASN A 143 -13.93 13.65 13.31
CA ASN A 143 -14.66 14.13 12.14
C ASN A 143 -13.72 14.98 11.26
N SER A 144 -13.31 14.45 10.10
CA SER A 144 -12.53 15.21 9.10
C SER A 144 -13.47 16.00 8.20
N ASP A 145 -13.03 17.20 7.81
CA ASP A 145 -13.76 18.06 6.86
C ASP A 145 -13.72 17.53 5.41
N ILE A 146 -12.97 16.47 5.15
CA ILE A 146 -12.84 15.85 3.83
C ILE A 146 -13.89 14.74 3.71
N GLU A 147 -14.76 14.83 2.71
CA GLU A 147 -15.69 13.75 2.40
C GLU A 147 -14.91 12.55 1.85
N ILE A 148 -14.59 11.61 2.73
CA ILE A 148 -13.88 10.38 2.40
C ILE A 148 -14.88 9.42 1.74
N LYS A 149 -14.90 9.36 0.41
CA LYS A 149 -15.65 8.32 -0.29
C LYS A 149 -14.94 6.99 -0.09
N MET A 150 -15.50 6.14 0.76
CA MET A 150 -15.00 4.79 1.01
C MET A 150 -14.93 4.01 -0.30
N ASN A 151 -13.72 3.60 -0.70
CA ASN A 151 -13.54 2.47 -1.58
C ASN A 151 -13.26 1.25 -0.68
N PRO A 152 -14.15 0.23 -0.61
CA PRO A 152 -14.02 -0.88 0.33
C PRO A 152 -12.89 -1.87 -0.02
N SER A 153 -12.23 -1.73 -1.17
CA SER A 153 -11.10 -2.57 -1.55
C SER A 153 -9.79 -1.87 -1.24
N ASP A 154 -8.85 -2.60 -0.64
CA ASP A 154 -7.41 -2.29 -0.58
C ASP A 154 -6.89 -1.55 0.66
N ASN A 155 -7.21 -2.05 1.86
CA ASN A 155 -6.33 -1.86 3.02
C ASN A 155 -5.20 -2.93 3.03
N LEU A 156 -4.56 -3.14 1.88
CA LEU A 156 -3.48 -4.10 1.70
C LEU A 156 -2.12 -3.41 1.87
N THR A 157 -1.16 -4.12 2.46
CA THR A 157 0.24 -3.67 2.37
C THR A 157 0.71 -3.73 0.91
N LEU A 158 1.77 -3.00 0.54
CA LEU A 158 2.35 -3.08 -0.81
C LEU A 158 2.70 -4.51 -1.20
N LEU A 159 3.26 -5.29 -0.27
CA LEU A 159 3.56 -6.70 -0.51
C LEU A 159 2.28 -7.51 -0.73
N SER A 160 1.24 -7.29 0.07
CA SER A 160 -0.05 -7.95 -0.10
C SER A 160 -0.68 -7.63 -1.45
N TYR A 161 -0.67 -6.37 -1.88
CA TYR A 161 -1.17 -5.99 -3.21
C TYR A 161 -0.35 -6.63 -4.32
N GLN A 162 0.98 -6.57 -4.23
CA GLN A 162 1.90 -7.21 -5.18
C GLN A 162 1.61 -8.70 -5.33
N VAL A 163 1.47 -9.41 -4.22
CA VAL A 163 1.12 -10.82 -4.22
C VAL A 163 -0.27 -11.03 -4.82
N THR A 164 -1.30 -10.45 -4.21
CA THR A 164 -2.71 -10.76 -4.52
C THR A 164 -3.17 -10.29 -5.88
N LYS A 165 -2.75 -9.09 -6.32
CA LYS A 165 -3.21 -8.47 -7.58
C LYS A 165 -2.24 -8.67 -8.73
N LEU A 166 -0.93 -8.67 -8.47
CA LEU A 166 0.11 -8.74 -9.51
C LEU A 166 0.74 -10.13 -9.66
N ALA A 167 0.21 -11.14 -8.94
CA ALA A 167 0.71 -12.51 -8.92
C ALA A 167 2.22 -12.60 -8.61
N MET A 168 2.70 -11.71 -7.72
CA MET A 168 4.04 -11.81 -7.16
C MET A 168 4.12 -12.90 -6.11
N ASN A 169 5.34 -13.27 -5.74
CA ASN A 169 5.57 -13.99 -4.50
C ASN A 169 6.40 -13.13 -3.56
N GLU A 170 6.11 -13.23 -2.26
CA GLU A 170 7.03 -12.74 -1.23
C GLU A 170 8.36 -13.49 -1.30
N ALA A 171 9.41 -12.90 -0.72
CA ALA A 171 10.68 -13.60 -0.65
C ALA A 171 10.54 -14.83 0.27
N ALA A 172 11.16 -15.94 -0.11
CA ALA A 172 11.18 -17.13 0.74
C ALA A 172 11.75 -16.76 2.13
N PHE A 173 11.12 -17.29 3.18
CA PHE A 173 11.44 -17.07 4.59
C PHE A 173 11.18 -15.65 5.12
N SER A 174 10.70 -14.71 4.29
CA SER A 174 10.32 -13.36 4.77
C SER A 174 8.88 -13.27 5.25
N GLY A 175 8.05 -14.24 4.87
CA GLY A 175 6.63 -14.26 5.19
C GLY A 175 6.37 -14.53 6.67
N LYS A 176 5.51 -13.71 7.28
CA LYS A 176 5.13 -13.84 8.70
C LYS A 176 4.51 -15.19 9.08
N TYR A 177 4.02 -15.97 8.10
CA TYR A 177 3.40 -17.28 8.35
C TYR A 177 4.26 -18.47 7.89
N ALA A 178 5.48 -18.23 7.41
CA ALA A 178 6.38 -19.31 7.01
C ALA A 178 6.69 -20.24 8.21
N ASP A 179 7.19 -19.68 9.31
CA ASP A 179 7.51 -20.41 10.56
C ASP A 179 6.58 -19.98 11.72
N PHE A 180 5.28 -19.95 11.44
CA PHE A 180 4.22 -19.61 12.40
C PHE A 180 3.38 -20.85 12.72
N ASP A 181 3.11 -21.12 14.00
CA ASP A 181 2.53 -22.39 14.47
C ASP A 181 1.42 -22.21 15.51
N GLU A 182 0.68 -21.10 15.43
CA GLU A 182 -0.45 -20.84 16.33
C GLU A 182 -1.73 -21.55 15.86
N GLU A 183 -2.61 -21.87 16.81
CA GLU A 183 -3.92 -22.46 16.51
C GLU A 183 -4.91 -21.41 15.98
N GLY A 184 -5.53 -21.72 14.85
CA GLY A 184 -6.46 -20.81 14.18
C GLY A 184 -6.71 -21.13 12.70
N VAL A 185 -7.18 -20.12 11.97
CA VAL A 185 -7.56 -20.22 10.55
C VAL A 185 -6.90 -19.11 9.74
N TYR A 186 -6.46 -19.46 8.54
CA TYR A 186 -5.94 -18.53 7.55
C TYR A 186 -7.05 -18.19 6.56
N VAL A 187 -7.37 -16.90 6.51
CA VAL A 187 -8.43 -16.35 5.67
C VAL A 187 -7.85 -15.52 4.54
N ASP A 188 -8.60 -15.39 3.45
CA ASP A 188 -8.35 -14.42 2.39
C ASP A 188 -8.25 -13.01 2.99
N ILE A 189 -7.15 -12.32 2.70
CA ILE A 189 -6.87 -11.00 3.25
C ILE A 189 -7.85 -9.90 2.80
N THR A 190 -8.58 -10.11 1.71
CA THR A 190 -9.50 -9.14 1.10
C THR A 190 -10.95 -9.29 1.54
N ASN A 191 -11.40 -10.51 1.83
CA ASN A 191 -12.82 -10.78 2.10
C ASN A 191 -13.07 -11.65 3.36
N ASN A 192 -12.02 -12.08 4.06
CA ASN A 192 -12.05 -12.97 5.23
C ASN A 192 -12.69 -14.36 5.01
N GLU A 193 -12.76 -14.85 3.77
CA GLU A 193 -13.15 -16.24 3.48
C GLU A 193 -12.11 -17.22 4.03
N GLU A 194 -12.55 -18.27 4.73
CA GLU A 194 -11.65 -19.27 5.32
C GLU A 194 -11.03 -20.14 4.23
N LEU A 195 -9.69 -20.20 4.17
CA LEU A 195 -8.97 -20.92 3.12
C LEU A 195 -8.23 -22.15 3.68
N PHE A 196 -7.48 -21.96 4.77
CA PHE A 196 -6.63 -23.01 5.34
C PHE A 196 -6.74 -23.08 6.85
N SER A 197 -6.65 -24.29 7.39
CA SER A 197 -6.62 -24.55 8.83
C SER A 197 -5.18 -24.66 9.31
N SER A 198 -4.87 -24.12 10.50
CA SER A 198 -3.61 -24.40 11.21
C SER A 198 -3.34 -25.90 11.37
N LYS A 199 -4.37 -26.72 11.55
CA LYS A 199 -4.26 -28.19 11.67
C LYS A 199 -3.71 -28.87 10.42
N ASP A 200 -3.86 -28.22 9.26
CA ASP A 200 -3.38 -28.72 7.97
C ASP A 200 -2.09 -28.03 7.53
N LYS A 201 -1.54 -27.13 8.36
CA LYS A 201 -0.23 -26.50 8.12
C LYS A 201 0.87 -27.54 8.28
N ILE A 202 1.84 -27.52 7.35
CA ILE A 202 2.96 -28.44 7.34
C ILE A 202 4.28 -27.68 7.30
N LYS A 203 5.32 -28.25 7.91
CA LYS A 203 6.67 -27.68 7.86
C LYS A 203 7.39 -28.18 6.61
N THR A 204 7.93 -27.25 5.83
CA THR A 204 8.74 -27.54 4.64
C THR A 204 9.94 -26.59 4.60
N ASN A 205 10.91 -26.87 3.72
CA ASN A 205 12.05 -25.99 3.48
C ASN A 205 11.78 -24.98 2.34
N SER A 206 10.52 -24.77 1.94
CA SER A 206 10.17 -23.85 0.85
C SER A 206 10.32 -22.37 1.24
N GLY A 207 10.20 -22.06 2.53
CA GLY A 207 10.17 -20.69 3.05
C GLY A 207 8.81 -19.99 2.92
N TYR A 208 7.76 -20.69 2.51
CA TYR A 208 6.38 -20.16 2.43
C TYR A 208 5.47 -20.84 3.46
N ALA A 209 4.26 -20.29 3.67
CA ALA A 209 3.25 -20.96 4.46
C ALA A 209 2.73 -22.17 3.68
N CYS A 210 2.93 -23.38 4.21
CA CYS A 210 2.58 -24.61 3.52
C CYS A 210 1.41 -25.34 4.18
N PHE A 211 0.46 -25.79 3.36
CA PHE A 211 -0.73 -26.51 3.83
C PHE A 211 -0.95 -27.79 3.04
N SER A 212 -1.27 -28.89 3.71
CA SER A 212 -1.54 -30.18 3.06
C SER A 212 -2.83 -30.14 2.22
N LYS A 213 -3.85 -29.42 2.69
CA LYS A 213 -5.15 -29.24 2.02
C LYS A 213 -5.80 -27.91 2.36
N ALA A 214 -6.73 -27.45 1.52
CA ALA A 214 -7.64 -26.36 1.85
C ALA A 214 -8.77 -26.83 2.78
N ILE A 215 -9.45 -25.89 3.45
CA ILE A 215 -10.69 -26.15 4.20
C ILE A 215 -11.80 -26.59 3.24
N ASP A 216 -11.96 -25.85 2.14
CA ASP A 216 -12.81 -26.20 1.01
C ASP A 216 -11.99 -26.11 -0.28
N GLU A 217 -11.87 -27.22 -1.00
CA GLU A 217 -11.15 -27.28 -2.27
C GLU A 217 -11.85 -26.49 -3.39
N ASN A 218 -13.15 -26.20 -3.26
CA ASN A 218 -13.87 -25.35 -4.21
C ASN A 218 -13.61 -23.85 -4.01
N ALA A 219 -12.97 -23.46 -2.90
CA ALA A 219 -12.56 -22.08 -2.67
C ALA A 219 -11.23 -21.75 -3.37
N ILE A 220 -10.55 -22.74 -3.97
CA ILE A 220 -9.21 -22.60 -4.57
C ILE A 220 -9.22 -23.03 -6.05
N ASP A 221 -9.14 -22.04 -6.93
CA ASP A 221 -8.93 -22.26 -8.36
C ASP A 221 -7.47 -22.59 -8.65
N LYS A 222 -7.26 -23.52 -9.60
CA LYS A 222 -5.93 -24.00 -10.02
C LYS A 222 -5.73 -23.71 -11.50
N LEU A 223 -4.84 -22.77 -11.81
CA LEU A 223 -4.58 -22.30 -13.18
C LEU A 223 -3.18 -22.72 -13.63
N ARG A 224 -3.04 -23.10 -14.91
CA ARG A 224 -1.72 -23.40 -15.48
C ARG A 224 -0.95 -22.10 -15.69
N ASP A 225 0.22 -22.00 -15.08
CA ASP A 225 1.13 -20.87 -15.19
C ASP A 225 2.38 -21.27 -15.98
N PHE A 226 2.62 -20.55 -17.08
CA PHE A 226 3.78 -20.72 -17.98
C PHE A 226 4.85 -19.62 -17.82
N SER A 227 4.68 -18.75 -16.81
CA SER A 227 5.57 -17.61 -16.58
C SER A 227 7.00 -18.06 -16.30
N TYR A 228 7.96 -17.22 -16.69
CA TYR A 228 9.40 -17.44 -16.47
C TYR A 228 9.94 -18.75 -17.08
N GLY A 229 9.26 -19.30 -18.09
CA GLY A 229 9.67 -20.55 -18.75
C GLY A 229 9.44 -21.81 -17.91
N MET A 230 8.65 -21.73 -16.84
CA MET A 230 8.30 -22.86 -15.98
C MET A 230 6.87 -23.33 -16.26
N VAL A 231 6.55 -24.58 -15.94
CA VAL A 231 5.16 -25.07 -15.88
C VAL A 231 4.78 -25.27 -14.41
N ARG A 232 3.86 -24.45 -13.92
CA ARG A 232 3.39 -24.47 -12.53
C ARG A 232 1.87 -24.46 -12.47
N LEU A 233 1.33 -24.82 -11.30
CA LEU A 233 -0.10 -24.75 -11.02
C LEU A 233 -0.33 -23.61 -10.03
N GLU A 234 -0.65 -22.42 -10.54
CA GLU A 234 -1.00 -21.24 -9.75
C GLU A 234 -2.29 -21.52 -8.98
N THR A 235 -2.35 -21.07 -7.72
CA THR A 235 -3.55 -21.16 -6.89
C THR A 235 -4.10 -19.79 -6.62
N ARG A 236 -5.39 -19.61 -6.90
CA ARG A 236 -6.14 -18.37 -6.63
C ARG A 236 -7.36 -18.68 -5.79
N THR A 237 -7.88 -17.70 -5.06
CA THR A 237 -9.20 -17.84 -4.45
C THR A 237 -10.28 -17.78 -5.53
N SER A 238 -11.28 -18.66 -5.45
CA SER A 238 -12.35 -18.71 -6.45
C SER A 238 -13.29 -17.50 -6.35
N LYS A 239 -13.49 -16.96 -5.14
CA LYS A 239 -14.43 -15.85 -4.90
C LYS A 239 -13.86 -14.47 -5.20
N SER A 240 -12.65 -14.16 -4.72
CA SER A 240 -12.01 -12.84 -4.90
C SER A 240 -11.00 -12.81 -6.05
N GLY A 241 -10.57 -13.97 -6.55
CA GLY A 241 -9.63 -14.09 -7.66
C GLY A 241 -8.18 -13.74 -7.31
N ILE A 242 -7.86 -13.54 -6.02
CA ILE A 242 -6.51 -13.14 -5.61
C ILE A 242 -5.52 -14.28 -5.81
N HIS A 243 -4.30 -13.93 -6.21
CA HIS A 243 -3.20 -14.89 -6.21
C HIS A 243 -2.80 -15.24 -4.79
N LEU A 244 -2.75 -16.55 -4.52
CA LEU A 244 -2.29 -17.10 -3.24
C LEU A 244 -0.86 -17.60 -3.33
N GLY A 245 -0.52 -18.29 -4.42
CA GLY A 245 0.74 -19.01 -4.55
C GLY A 245 0.64 -20.17 -5.54
N TYR A 246 1.18 -21.33 -5.18
CA TYR A 246 1.24 -22.48 -6.08
C TYR A 246 0.88 -23.80 -5.40
N LYS A 247 0.17 -24.65 -6.14
CA LYS A 247 -0.04 -26.05 -5.77
C LYS A 247 1.20 -26.85 -6.13
N ARG A 248 1.83 -27.44 -5.11
CA ARG A 248 2.82 -28.51 -5.26
C ARG A 248 2.10 -29.86 -5.31
N ARG A 249 2.84 -30.92 -5.64
CA ARG A 249 2.30 -32.28 -5.75
C ARG A 249 1.41 -32.64 -4.54
N ASP A 250 1.95 -32.46 -3.34
CA ASP A 250 1.31 -32.97 -2.12
C ASP A 250 0.75 -31.85 -1.21
N TYR A 251 1.08 -30.59 -1.48
CA TYR A 251 0.70 -29.46 -0.62
C TYR A 251 0.55 -28.14 -1.38
N TYR A 252 0.07 -27.11 -0.70
CA TYR A 252 -0.05 -25.73 -1.16
C TYR A 252 1.11 -24.91 -0.61
N GLU A 253 1.78 -24.11 -1.45
CA GLU A 253 2.70 -23.06 -1.03
C GLU A 253 2.04 -21.71 -1.20
N ILE A 254 1.74 -21.05 -0.08
CA ILE A 254 0.96 -19.83 -0.05
C ILE A 254 1.78 -18.68 0.50
N ASN A 255 1.67 -17.52 -0.15
CA ASN A 255 2.25 -16.28 0.31
C ASN A 255 1.52 -15.81 1.57
N SER A 256 2.27 -15.52 2.64
CA SER A 256 1.74 -14.97 3.89
C SER A 256 1.02 -13.64 3.65
N ALA A 257 1.52 -12.84 2.70
CA ALA A 257 0.94 -11.56 2.34
C ALA A 257 -0.45 -11.65 1.68
N ALA A 258 -0.86 -12.83 1.19
CA ALA A 258 -2.22 -13.08 0.69
C ALA A 258 -3.19 -13.52 1.79
N LEU A 259 -2.69 -13.73 3.01
CA LEU A 259 -3.45 -14.31 4.12
C LEU A 259 -3.56 -13.33 5.30
N LYS A 260 -4.68 -13.45 6.01
CA LYS A 260 -4.86 -12.94 7.38
C LYS A 260 -5.10 -14.15 8.29
N PHE A 261 -4.56 -14.13 9.50
CA PHE A 261 -4.75 -15.20 10.47
C PHE A 261 -5.78 -14.77 11.52
N ILE A 262 -6.66 -15.69 11.90
CA ILE A 262 -7.66 -15.52 12.95
C ILE A 262 -7.39 -16.60 14.00
N TYR A 263 -7.03 -16.16 15.21
CA TYR A 263 -6.84 -17.04 16.37
C TYR A 263 -8.16 -17.71 16.75
N LYS A 264 -8.08 -18.95 17.22
CA LYS A 264 -9.21 -19.67 17.82
C LYS A 264 -9.16 -19.65 19.35
#